data_AF-A0A2M8Q0M0-F1
#
_entry.id   AF-A0A2M8Q0M0-F1
#
_cell.length_a   1.000
_cell.length_b   1.000
_cell.length_c   1.000
_cell.angle_alpha   90.00
_cell.angle_beta   90.00
_cell.angle_gamma   90.00
#
_symmetry.space_group_name_H-M   'P 1'
#
loop_
_entity.id
_entity.type
_entity.pdbx_description
1 polymer ?
#
loop_
_entity_poly.entity_id
_entity_poly.type
_entity_poly.pdbx_seq_one_letter_code
_entity_poly.pdbx_strand_id
1 'polypeptide(L)'
;MPLALNYPDVLGWYSAERQTVDALQVALAVRPSPVPAGKVADVLVLLQNMSGGATDALLRLIVPERDLAGKAGRFSTPLQKVVRIGLRSGEVGYATLPMLVGHQAQAGEYIVQVEVACEQKKHGAERVRSLEMPARFDLHDIPPERRPIFEAIRGLPFAAQAGARTQKGQLIGAPFTVQPPTIAALPSEMRPNYITLWTETDYRDPRFLSAQVGDLVKKMLPLLRRERVFFPLLKAIQARFDAVGFRLWAGEAVMIAKMLTYTLELGAPIQMAGQESPVYPRWYATLSQALLDDADLAVPEAVDLLASRILLPDLLFDAGMIAFSTLSTLINESFGDEAELRAHLDTLVDALISANQGLNLNYAWLPLVLGGLVTNGAVTMPREDVVETVHLFLNAREKRLAEAQEEQSVLFEIADDLIDRALTGEG
;
A
#
# COMPACT_ATOMS: atom_id res chain seq x y z
N MET A 1 7.54 -16.78 -22.25
CA MET A 1 8.43 -17.16 -21.13
C MET A 1 7.57 -17.37 -19.90
N PRO A 2 7.87 -18.33 -19.02
CA PRO A 2 7.20 -18.39 -17.72
C PRO A 2 7.39 -17.04 -17.02
N LEU A 3 6.32 -16.47 -16.47
CA LEU A 3 6.39 -15.29 -15.61
C LEU A 3 7.28 -15.66 -14.42
N ALA A 4 8.52 -15.16 -14.40
CA ALA A 4 9.43 -15.40 -13.31
C ALA A 4 8.91 -14.68 -12.06
N LEU A 5 8.90 -15.37 -10.93
CA LEU A 5 8.49 -14.82 -9.65
C LEU A 5 9.40 -13.64 -9.28
N ASN A 6 8.82 -12.45 -9.14
CA ASN A 6 9.55 -11.23 -8.82
C ASN A 6 8.80 -10.46 -7.73
N TYR A 7 9.18 -10.70 -6.48
CA TYR A 7 8.64 -10.01 -5.31
C TYR A 7 9.02 -8.53 -5.30
N PRO A 8 8.19 -7.66 -4.69
CA PRO A 8 8.44 -6.24 -4.63
C PRO A 8 9.74 -5.91 -3.88
N ASP A 9 10.37 -4.83 -4.32
CA ASP A 9 11.58 -4.29 -3.72
C ASP A 9 11.25 -3.35 -2.54
N VAL A 10 10.87 -3.96 -1.42
CA VAL A 10 10.46 -3.25 -0.20
C VAL A 10 11.63 -2.48 0.42
N LEU A 11 12.84 -3.05 0.39
CA LEU A 11 14.03 -2.34 0.88
C LEU A 11 14.33 -1.11 0.02
N GLY A 12 14.20 -1.23 -1.31
CA GLY A 12 14.38 -0.13 -2.25
C GLY A 12 13.41 1.03 -2.04
N TRP A 13 12.23 0.78 -1.45
CA TRP A 13 11.28 1.82 -1.05
C TRP A 13 11.80 2.71 0.08
N TYR A 14 12.66 2.17 0.97
CA TYR A 14 13.27 2.93 2.07
C TYR A 14 14.62 3.54 1.71
N SER A 15 15.43 2.82 0.94
CA SER A 15 16.79 3.26 0.64
C SER A 15 17.26 2.84 -0.74
N ALA A 16 17.82 3.79 -1.47
CA ALA A 16 18.64 3.54 -2.64
C ALA A 16 20.01 2.94 -2.25
N GLU A 17 20.52 3.24 -1.05
CA GLU A 17 21.78 2.73 -0.55
C GLU A 17 21.60 1.39 0.15
N ARG A 18 22.11 0.33 -0.48
CA ARG A 18 22.04 -1.04 0.03
C ARG A 18 23.22 -1.87 -0.43
N GLN A 19 23.57 -2.87 0.37
CA GLN A 19 24.59 -3.86 0.02
C GLN A 19 23.96 -5.24 -0.11
N THR A 20 24.45 -6.03 -1.06
CA THR A 20 24.06 -7.44 -1.19
C THR A 20 25.13 -8.31 -0.53
N VAL A 21 24.76 -9.03 0.52
CA VAL A 21 25.58 -10.02 1.21
C VAL A 21 24.99 -11.40 0.93
N ASP A 22 25.59 -12.13 0.00
CA ASP A 22 25.09 -13.39 -0.54
C ASP A 22 23.62 -13.29 -1.03
N ALA A 23 22.66 -13.80 -0.27
CA ALA A 23 21.23 -13.78 -0.59
C ALA A 23 20.44 -12.71 0.17
N LEU A 24 21.11 -11.84 0.93
CA LEU A 24 20.47 -10.76 1.68
C LEU A 24 20.84 -9.41 1.07
N GLN A 25 19.85 -8.54 0.91
CA GLN A 25 20.10 -7.10 0.79
C GLN A 25 19.94 -6.43 2.14
N VAL A 26 20.83 -5.47 2.43
CA VAL A 26 20.94 -4.86 3.74
C VAL A 26 21.16 -3.36 3.64
N ALA A 27 20.48 -2.61 4.51
CA ALA A 27 20.72 -1.20 4.77
C ALA A 27 20.65 -0.93 6.28
N LEU A 28 21.36 0.10 6.74
CA LEU A 28 21.50 0.43 8.15
C LEU A 28 21.02 1.86 8.43
N ALA A 29 20.35 2.07 9.56
CA ALA A 29 20.03 3.40 10.08
C ALA A 29 20.21 3.45 11.60
N VAL A 30 20.27 4.64 12.18
CA VAL A 30 20.32 4.83 13.64
C VAL A 30 19.12 5.65 14.08
N ARG A 31 18.46 5.25 15.17
CA ARG A 31 17.31 5.96 15.75
C ARG A 31 17.49 6.14 17.27
N PRO A 32 17.25 7.34 17.83
CA PRO A 32 16.95 8.58 17.12
C PRO A 32 18.15 9.04 16.26
N SER A 33 17.89 9.84 15.23
CA SER A 33 18.93 10.56 14.49
C SER A 33 18.57 12.03 14.50
N PRO A 34 19.35 12.90 15.16
CA PRO A 34 20.61 12.63 15.88
C PRO A 34 20.43 11.96 17.26
N VAL A 35 21.51 11.40 17.82
CA VAL A 35 21.55 10.69 19.12
C VAL A 35 22.15 11.59 20.22
N PRO A 36 21.43 11.94 21.29
CA PRO A 36 22.02 12.67 22.41
C PRO A 36 23.02 11.82 23.20
N ALA A 37 24.13 12.40 23.65
CA ALA A 37 25.07 11.74 24.55
C ALA A 37 24.37 11.32 25.87
N GLY A 38 24.70 10.14 26.38
CA GLY A 38 24.06 9.55 27.56
C GLY A 38 22.73 8.84 27.26
N LYS A 39 22.36 8.69 25.99
CA LYS A 39 21.14 7.98 25.56
C LYS A 39 21.44 6.65 24.89
N VAL A 40 20.40 5.81 24.90
CA VAL A 40 20.34 4.60 24.07
C VAL A 40 19.92 5.00 22.66
N ALA A 41 20.52 4.37 21.67
CA ALA A 41 20.12 4.40 20.29
C ALA A 41 19.94 2.98 19.75
N ASP A 42 18.98 2.81 18.86
CA ASP A 42 18.79 1.59 18.10
C ASP A 42 19.51 1.70 16.78
N VAL A 43 20.35 0.72 16.47
CA VAL A 43 20.85 0.51 15.11
C VAL A 43 19.87 -0.40 14.40
N LEU A 44 19.15 0.16 13.43
CA LEU A 44 18.21 -0.56 12.60
C LEU A 44 18.95 -1.24 11.46
N VAL A 45 18.73 -2.54 11.30
CA VAL A 45 19.28 -3.34 10.19
C VAL A 45 18.10 -3.80 9.34
N LEU A 46 17.87 -3.12 8.22
CA LEU A 46 16.85 -3.50 7.26
C LEU A 46 17.38 -4.67 6.43
N LEU A 47 16.64 -5.77 6.38
CA LEU A 47 17.02 -7.04 5.77
C LEU A 47 15.96 -7.43 4.73
N GLN A 48 16.40 -7.73 3.51
CA GLN A 48 15.56 -8.25 2.44
C GLN A 48 16.14 -9.57 1.90
N ASN A 49 15.42 -10.67 2.10
CA ASN A 49 15.80 -11.97 1.57
C ASN A 49 15.54 -12.02 0.05
N MET A 50 16.59 -12.19 -0.74
CA MET A 50 16.52 -12.25 -2.20
C MET A 50 16.27 -13.68 -2.72
N SER A 51 16.24 -14.68 -1.84
CA SER A 51 16.08 -16.09 -2.16
C SER A 51 14.66 -16.59 -1.89
N GLY A 52 14.22 -17.53 -2.73
CA GLY A 52 13.01 -18.34 -2.57
C GLY A 52 13.11 -19.42 -1.48
N GLY A 53 14.25 -19.45 -0.76
CA GLY A 53 14.47 -20.32 0.39
C GLY A 53 14.60 -19.51 1.67
N ALA A 54 14.38 -20.18 2.81
CA ALA A 54 14.64 -19.58 4.12
C ALA A 54 16.15 -19.32 4.31
N THR A 55 16.47 -18.18 4.93
CA THR A 55 17.84 -17.75 5.21
C THR A 55 17.97 -17.34 6.67
N ASP A 56 19.15 -17.51 7.27
CA ASP A 56 19.46 -16.94 8.58
C ASP A 56 20.45 -15.79 8.39
N ALA A 57 20.08 -14.60 8.87
CA ALA A 57 20.98 -13.45 8.97
C ALA A 57 21.71 -13.49 10.31
N LEU A 58 23.04 -13.43 10.28
CA LEU A 58 23.90 -13.34 11.46
C LEU A 58 24.41 -11.92 11.59
N LEU A 59 23.97 -11.21 12.63
CA LEU A 59 24.28 -9.81 12.86
C LEU A 59 25.17 -9.64 14.08
N ARG A 60 26.27 -8.91 13.92
CA ARG A 60 27.11 -8.47 15.04
C ARG A 60 27.34 -6.97 14.97
N LEU A 61 26.85 -6.27 15.99
CA LEU A 61 27.02 -4.83 16.12
C LEU A 61 28.46 -4.49 16.50
N ILE A 62 29.06 -3.55 15.78
CA ILE A 62 30.39 -2.99 16.02
C ILE A 62 30.21 -1.50 16.26
N VAL A 63 30.35 -1.10 17.53
CA VAL A 63 30.28 0.30 17.95
C VAL A 63 31.63 0.99 17.77
N PRO A 64 31.67 2.33 17.65
CA PRO A 64 32.94 3.05 17.56
C PRO A 64 33.84 2.78 18.77
N GLU A 65 35.11 2.44 18.53
CA GLU A 65 36.06 2.13 19.61
C GLU A 65 36.44 3.37 20.43
N ARG A 66 36.51 4.54 19.77
CA ARG A 66 36.92 5.82 20.34
C ARG A 66 35.99 6.94 19.93
N ASP A 67 35.81 7.92 20.81
CA ASP A 67 35.16 9.18 20.44
C ASP A 67 36.07 10.07 19.59
N LEU A 68 35.54 11.21 19.11
CA LEU A 68 36.30 12.21 18.36
C LEU A 68 37.43 12.87 19.18
N ALA A 69 37.43 12.72 20.51
CA ALA A 69 38.51 13.14 21.40
C ALA A 69 39.54 12.02 21.65
N GLY A 70 39.42 10.88 20.96
CA GLY A 70 40.32 9.73 21.09
C GLY A 70 40.12 8.88 22.34
N LYS A 71 39.06 9.12 23.13
CA LYS A 71 38.76 8.39 24.37
C LYS A 71 37.95 7.14 24.07
N ALA A 72 38.38 6.01 24.62
CA ALA A 72 37.71 4.73 24.48
C ALA A 72 36.50 4.57 25.43
N GLY A 73 35.65 3.57 25.17
CA GLY A 73 34.55 3.19 26.06
C GLY A 73 33.40 4.19 26.09
N ARG A 74 33.27 5.02 25.05
CA ARG A 74 32.18 5.99 24.90
C ARG A 74 30.94 5.41 24.23
N PHE A 75 31.10 4.28 23.56
CA PHE A 75 30.02 3.55 22.94
C PHE A 75 30.07 2.12 23.47
N SER A 76 28.91 1.53 23.74
CA SER A 76 28.82 0.15 24.20
C SER A 76 27.53 -0.48 23.72
N THR A 77 27.48 -1.81 23.71
CA THR A 77 26.26 -2.56 23.42
C THR A 77 26.15 -3.72 24.42
N PRO A 78 24.94 -4.06 24.90
CA PRO A 78 24.75 -5.25 25.73
C PRO A 78 24.85 -6.55 24.91
N LEU A 79 24.90 -6.47 23.58
CA LEU A 79 24.95 -7.62 22.69
C LEU A 79 26.34 -8.28 22.72
N GLN A 80 26.50 -9.28 23.57
CA GLN A 80 27.76 -10.06 23.64
C GLN A 80 27.87 -11.15 22.57
N LYS A 81 26.73 -11.58 22.00
CA LYS A 81 26.64 -12.67 21.03
C LYS A 81 26.10 -12.17 19.70
N VAL A 82 26.44 -12.90 18.64
CA VAL A 82 25.84 -12.72 17.32
C VAL A 82 24.33 -12.93 17.42
N VAL A 83 23.56 -12.00 16.88
CA VAL A 83 22.09 -12.10 16.79
C VAL A 83 21.76 -12.86 15.51
N ARG A 84 21.05 -13.99 15.65
CA ARG A 84 20.59 -14.80 14.52
C ARG A 84 19.12 -14.50 14.24
N ILE A 85 18.79 -14.13 13.01
CA ILE A 85 17.43 -13.83 12.56
C ILE A 85 17.07 -14.75 11.41
N GLY A 86 16.05 -15.58 11.58
CA GLY A 86 15.54 -16.44 10.52
C GLY A 86 14.53 -15.69 9.65
N LEU A 87 14.77 -15.67 8.35
CA LEU A 87 13.95 -15.04 7.33
C LEU A 87 13.32 -16.13 6.46
N ARG A 88 12.02 -16.05 6.21
CA ARG A 88 11.32 -16.90 5.24
C ARG A 88 11.68 -16.53 3.80
N SER A 89 11.24 -17.34 2.85
CA SER A 89 11.32 -17.05 1.41
C SER A 89 10.88 -15.61 1.14
N GLY A 90 11.75 -14.82 0.53
CA GLY A 90 11.42 -13.44 0.16
C GLY A 90 11.09 -12.47 1.31
N GLU A 91 11.21 -12.86 2.58
CA GLU A 91 10.81 -12.00 3.71
C GLU A 91 11.65 -10.72 3.78
N VAL A 92 10.98 -9.62 4.16
CA VAL A 92 11.61 -8.34 4.45
C VAL A 92 11.22 -7.90 5.84
N GLY A 93 12.19 -7.39 6.59
CA GLY A 93 11.94 -6.79 7.90
C GLY A 93 13.18 -6.11 8.44
N TYR A 94 13.11 -5.54 9.65
CA TYR A 94 14.25 -4.88 10.25
C TYR A 94 14.54 -5.40 11.66
N ALA A 95 15.84 -5.53 11.95
CA ALA A 95 16.34 -5.79 13.29
C ALA A 95 16.64 -4.48 14.00
N THR A 96 16.48 -4.45 15.32
CA THR A 96 16.91 -3.35 16.18
C THR A 96 18.03 -3.87 17.08
N LEU A 97 19.20 -3.23 17.00
CA LEU A 97 20.38 -3.59 17.78
C LEU A 97 20.71 -2.42 18.72
N PRO A 98 20.49 -2.56 20.04
CA PRO A 98 20.68 -1.44 20.96
C PRO A 98 22.16 -1.11 21.17
N MET A 99 22.45 0.19 21.23
CA MET A 99 23.74 0.80 21.53
C MET A 99 23.54 1.88 22.59
N LEU A 100 24.45 1.96 23.55
CA LEU A 100 24.53 3.05 24.51
C LEU A 100 25.61 4.05 24.07
N VAL A 101 25.20 5.31 23.92
CA VAL A 101 26.12 6.44 23.76
C VAL A 101 26.40 7.02 25.15
N GLY A 102 27.65 6.97 25.58
CA GLY A 102 28.08 7.44 26.89
C GLY A 102 27.86 8.94 27.07
N HIS A 103 27.57 9.36 28.30
CA HIS A 103 27.30 10.77 28.65
C HIS A 103 28.48 11.72 28.39
N GLN A 104 29.70 11.19 28.24
CA GLN A 104 30.91 11.95 27.93
C GLN A 104 31.37 11.76 26.47
N ALA A 105 30.53 11.18 25.60
CA ALA A 105 30.84 11.07 24.18
C ALA A 105 30.91 12.47 23.57
N GLN A 106 31.96 12.75 22.81
CA GLN A 106 32.12 14.01 22.10
C GLN A 106 31.03 14.16 21.02
N ALA A 107 30.39 15.32 20.93
CA ALA A 107 29.42 15.60 19.87
C ALA A 107 30.10 15.65 18.50
N GLY A 108 29.41 15.15 17.46
CA GLY A 108 29.92 15.11 16.08
C GLY A 108 29.45 13.87 15.31
N GLU A 109 30.04 13.63 14.15
CA GLU A 109 29.68 12.51 13.26
C GLU A 109 30.51 11.26 13.56
N TYR A 110 29.84 10.12 13.55
CA TYR A 110 30.39 8.79 13.80
C TYR A 110 29.86 7.80 12.78
N ILE A 111 30.52 6.65 12.66
CA ILE A 111 30.05 5.52 11.85
C ILE A 111 29.84 4.34 12.79
N VAL A 112 28.64 3.77 12.76
CA VAL A 112 28.35 2.48 13.38
C VAL A 112 28.41 1.41 12.31
N GLN A 113 28.91 0.22 12.66
CA GLN A 113 29.04 -0.89 11.71
C GLN A 113 28.30 -2.12 12.21
N VAL A 114 27.79 -2.92 11.28
CA VAL A 114 27.23 -4.24 11.54
C VAL A 114 27.95 -5.23 10.64
N GLU A 115 28.55 -6.26 11.24
CA GLU A 115 29.03 -7.43 10.51
C GLU A 115 27.82 -8.31 10.20
N VAL A 116 27.59 -8.54 8.91
CA VAL A 116 26.47 -9.34 8.41
C VAL A 116 26.99 -10.59 7.71
N ALA A 117 26.42 -11.74 8.04
CA ALA A 117 26.59 -12.98 7.30
C ALA A 117 25.24 -13.61 6.97
N CYS A 118 25.19 -14.38 5.88
CA CYS A 118 23.99 -15.06 5.41
C CYS A 118 24.22 -16.57 5.38
N GLU A 119 23.37 -17.33 6.05
CA GLU A 119 23.33 -18.79 5.96
C GLU A 119 22.03 -19.22 5.25
N GLN A 120 22.15 -19.76 4.03
CA GLN A 120 20.98 -20.31 3.32
C GLN A 120 20.64 -21.70 3.86
N LYS A 121 19.37 -21.94 4.22
CA LYS A 121 18.93 -23.27 4.69
C LYS A 121 18.78 -24.28 3.56
N LYS A 122 18.58 -23.81 2.32
CA LYS A 122 18.47 -24.62 1.11
C LYS A 122 19.46 -24.11 0.07
N HIS A 123 20.44 -24.94 -0.29
CA HIS A 123 21.35 -24.62 -1.38
C HIS A 123 20.62 -24.60 -2.73
N GLY A 124 21.00 -23.66 -3.60
CA GLY A 124 20.44 -23.53 -4.95
C GLY A 124 18.99 -23.04 -4.99
N ALA A 125 18.48 -22.45 -3.91
CA ALA A 125 17.18 -21.81 -3.93
C ALA A 125 17.15 -20.68 -4.97
N GLU A 126 16.09 -20.65 -5.77
CA GLU A 126 15.92 -19.65 -6.84
C GLU A 126 15.88 -18.23 -6.27
N ARG A 127 16.31 -17.26 -7.07
CA ARG A 127 16.21 -15.84 -6.72
C ARG A 127 14.78 -15.36 -7.00
N VAL A 128 14.16 -14.72 -6.02
CA VAL A 128 12.75 -14.26 -6.10
C VAL A 128 12.62 -12.75 -6.27
N ARG A 129 13.74 -12.04 -6.47
CA ARG A 129 13.80 -10.60 -6.72
C ARG A 129 14.86 -10.28 -7.75
N SER A 130 14.46 -9.60 -8.82
CA SER A 130 15.39 -9.13 -9.86
C SER A 130 16.21 -7.94 -9.35
N LEU A 131 17.51 -7.94 -9.68
CA LEU A 131 18.38 -6.79 -9.44
C LEU A 131 18.30 -5.76 -10.56
N GLU A 132 18.01 -6.20 -11.79
CA GLU A 132 18.00 -5.37 -12.99
C GLU A 132 16.64 -4.67 -13.16
N MET A 133 15.56 -5.38 -12.84
CA MET A 133 14.19 -4.89 -12.95
C MET A 133 13.45 -5.15 -11.63
N PRO A 134 13.78 -4.41 -10.56
CA PRO A 134 13.11 -4.56 -9.27
C PRO A 134 11.61 -4.33 -9.45
N ALA A 135 10.78 -5.24 -8.94
CA ALA A 135 9.35 -5.04 -8.92
C ALA A 135 9.02 -3.86 -7.99
N ARG A 136 8.14 -2.96 -8.46
CA ARG A 136 7.69 -1.80 -7.67
C ARG A 136 6.98 -2.30 -6.41
N PHE A 137 7.36 -1.74 -5.26
CA PHE A 137 6.60 -1.89 -4.03
C PHE A 137 5.56 -0.78 -3.92
N ASP A 138 4.33 -1.15 -3.58
CA ASP A 138 3.27 -0.22 -3.23
C ASP A 138 2.83 -0.48 -1.78
N LEU A 139 2.87 0.56 -0.93
CA LEU A 139 2.44 0.46 0.46
C LEU A 139 0.94 0.16 0.56
N HIS A 140 0.16 0.50 -0.46
CA HIS A 140 -1.26 0.23 -0.48
C HIS A 140 -1.60 -1.26 -0.65
N ASP A 141 -0.65 -2.08 -1.10
CA ASP A 141 -0.78 -3.55 -1.11
C ASP A 141 -0.66 -4.17 0.29
N ILE A 142 -0.20 -3.40 1.27
CA ILE A 142 -0.08 -3.80 2.68
C ILE A 142 -1.40 -3.54 3.42
N PRO A 143 -1.85 -4.49 4.26
CA PRO A 143 -3.01 -4.28 5.13
C PRO A 143 -2.89 -2.99 5.98
N PRO A 144 -3.94 -2.15 6.07
CA PRO A 144 -3.90 -0.87 6.76
C PRO A 144 -3.34 -0.93 8.19
N GLU A 145 -3.64 -1.99 8.93
CA GLU A 145 -3.16 -2.22 10.30
C GLU A 145 -1.64 -2.38 10.42
N ARG A 146 -0.95 -2.77 9.33
CA ARG A 146 0.51 -2.92 9.28
C ARG A 146 1.21 -1.67 8.73
N ARG A 147 0.51 -0.76 8.05
CA ARG A 147 1.10 0.47 7.49
C ARG A 147 1.82 1.32 8.56
N PRO A 148 1.33 1.48 9.81
CA PRO A 148 2.05 2.22 10.84
C PRO A 148 3.46 1.67 11.14
N ILE A 149 3.66 0.36 10.97
CA ILE A 149 4.98 -0.28 11.15
C ILE A 149 5.95 0.19 10.07
N PHE A 150 5.47 0.37 8.85
CA PHE A 150 6.27 0.87 7.74
C PHE A 150 6.64 2.35 7.94
N GLU A 151 5.67 3.15 8.36
CA GLU A 151 5.84 4.59 8.61
C GLU A 151 6.77 4.86 9.80
N ALA A 152 6.80 3.99 10.81
CA ALA A 152 7.63 4.15 12.02
C ALA A 152 9.16 4.21 11.77
N ILE A 153 9.60 3.77 10.60
CA ILE A 153 11.00 3.82 10.16
C ILE A 153 11.19 4.66 8.88
N ARG A 154 10.11 5.24 8.35
CA ARG A 154 10.15 6.10 7.17
C ARG A 154 10.87 7.39 7.49
N GLY A 155 11.67 7.88 6.53
CA GLY A 155 12.47 9.10 6.68
C GLY A 155 13.76 8.95 7.49
N LEU A 156 14.05 7.75 8.01
CA LEU A 156 15.37 7.48 8.60
C LEU A 156 16.44 7.49 7.48
N PRO A 157 17.64 8.06 7.74
CA PRO A 157 18.72 8.10 6.76
C PRO A 157 19.41 6.73 6.67
N PHE A 158 18.80 5.81 5.91
CA PHE A 158 19.38 4.51 5.65
C PHE A 158 20.60 4.62 4.75
N ALA A 159 21.70 4.01 5.16
CA ALA A 159 22.96 3.94 4.44
C ALA A 159 23.49 2.50 4.39
N ALA A 160 24.38 2.22 3.45
CA ALA A 160 25.01 0.91 3.35
C ALA A 160 26.46 1.03 2.87
N GLN A 161 27.29 1.72 3.67
CA GLN A 161 28.70 1.91 3.38
C GLN A 161 29.42 0.55 3.47
N ALA A 162 29.92 0.05 2.33
CA ALA A 162 30.64 -1.22 2.29
C ALA A 162 31.96 -1.09 3.05
N GLY A 163 32.12 -1.91 4.09
CA GLY A 163 33.37 -2.07 4.83
C GLY A 163 34.16 -3.29 4.37
N ALA A 164 35.20 -3.63 5.14
CA ALA A 164 36.03 -4.79 4.87
C ALA A 164 35.22 -6.10 4.99
N ARG A 165 35.55 -7.07 4.13
CA ARG A 165 35.10 -8.45 4.30
C ARG A 165 35.90 -9.12 5.42
N THR A 166 35.20 -9.74 6.36
CA THR A 166 35.82 -10.50 7.46
C THR A 166 35.81 -11.99 7.12
N GLN A 167 36.41 -12.81 7.99
CA GLN A 167 36.29 -14.27 7.86
C GLN A 167 34.86 -14.77 8.02
N LYS A 168 34.00 -14.00 8.70
CA LYS A 168 32.65 -14.43 9.09
C LYS A 168 31.55 -13.75 8.30
N GLY A 169 31.80 -12.61 7.65
CA GLY A 169 30.79 -11.85 6.94
C GLY A 169 31.33 -10.59 6.27
N GLN A 170 30.45 -9.62 6.06
CA GLN A 170 30.76 -8.31 5.48
C GLN A 170 30.40 -7.20 6.45
N LEU A 171 31.29 -6.24 6.65
CA LEU A 171 30.99 -5.03 7.43
C LEU A 171 30.16 -4.07 6.59
N ILE A 172 29.07 -3.59 7.15
CA ILE A 172 28.22 -2.54 6.58
C ILE A 172 28.17 -1.40 7.58
N GLY A 173 28.39 -0.17 7.13
CA GLY A 173 28.40 1.03 7.96
C GLY A 173 27.23 1.97 7.69
N ALA A 174 26.79 2.66 8.74
CA ALA A 174 25.91 3.82 8.64
C ALA A 174 26.46 5.00 9.45
N PRO A 175 26.42 6.22 8.90
CA PRO A 175 26.75 7.42 9.65
C PRO A 175 25.66 7.76 10.66
N PHE A 176 26.04 8.35 11.79
CA PHE A 176 25.11 8.94 12.75
C PHE A 176 25.77 10.12 13.48
N THR A 177 24.95 11.03 13.97
CA THR A 177 25.42 12.23 14.68
C THR A 177 25.14 12.11 16.17
N VAL A 178 26.15 12.36 16.99
CA VAL A 178 26.02 12.50 18.44
C VAL A 178 25.82 13.97 18.81
N GLN A 179 24.79 14.25 19.59
CA GLN A 179 24.49 15.57 20.15
C GLN A 179 24.96 15.69 21.61
N PRO A 180 25.10 16.92 22.14
CA PRO A 180 25.37 17.16 23.56
C PRO A 180 24.38 16.44 24.48
N PRO A 181 24.78 16.13 25.73
CA PRO A 181 23.93 15.39 26.65
C PRO A 181 22.65 16.16 26.96
N THR A 182 21.53 15.44 26.96
CA THR A 182 20.22 15.98 27.33
C THR A 182 19.76 15.31 28.63
N ILE A 183 19.28 16.11 29.60
CA ILE A 183 18.73 15.59 30.86
C ILE A 183 17.42 14.88 30.55
N ALA A 184 17.44 13.55 30.57
CA ALA A 184 16.22 12.76 30.57
C ALA A 184 16.50 11.39 31.21
N ALA A 185 15.46 10.72 31.70
CA ALA A 185 15.56 9.38 32.27
C ALA A 185 16.20 8.39 31.28
N LEU A 186 16.92 7.40 31.81
CA LEU A 186 17.42 6.25 31.05
C LEU A 186 16.21 5.39 30.62
N PRO A 187 16.00 5.12 29.32
CA PRO A 187 14.96 4.21 28.87
C PRO A 187 15.22 2.76 29.31
N SER A 188 14.13 2.02 29.40
CA SER A 188 13.98 0.60 29.74
C SER A 188 14.67 -0.36 28.76
N GLU A 189 14.94 -1.58 29.26
CA GLU A 189 15.47 -2.79 28.59
C GLU A 189 16.08 -2.65 27.18
N MET A 190 17.41 -2.77 27.11
CA MET A 190 18.15 -2.88 25.85
C MET A 190 18.18 -4.33 25.35
N ARG A 191 17.14 -4.74 24.61
CA ARG A 191 17.06 -6.07 23.97
C ARG A 191 16.96 -5.94 22.46
N PRO A 192 17.60 -6.84 21.70
CA PRO A 192 17.41 -6.85 20.26
C PRO A 192 15.99 -7.33 19.92
N ASN A 193 15.41 -6.78 18.86
CA ASN A 193 14.10 -7.19 18.35
C ASN A 193 14.11 -7.25 16.82
N TYR A 194 13.24 -8.06 16.23
CA TYR A 194 13.03 -8.14 14.78
C TYR A 194 11.55 -7.91 14.45
N ILE A 195 11.30 -7.09 13.45
CA ILE A 195 9.95 -6.75 12.99
C ILE A 195 9.85 -7.07 11.50
N THR A 196 8.96 -8.00 11.16
CA THR A 196 8.63 -8.35 9.77
C THR A 196 7.82 -7.23 9.12
N LEU A 197 8.27 -6.76 7.96
CA LEU A 197 7.60 -5.74 7.16
C LEU A 197 6.78 -6.35 6.03
N TRP A 198 7.32 -7.34 5.31
CA TRP A 198 6.68 -7.96 4.15
C TRP A 198 6.99 -9.45 4.08
N THR A 199 6.02 -10.24 3.64
CA THR A 199 6.13 -11.69 3.45
C THR A 199 5.49 -12.11 2.13
N GLU A 200 5.73 -13.36 1.71
CA GLU A 200 5.11 -13.93 0.50
C GLU A 200 3.57 -13.85 0.51
N THR A 201 2.92 -13.91 1.67
CA THR A 201 1.46 -13.76 1.76
C THR A 201 0.97 -12.35 1.42
N ASP A 202 1.87 -11.38 1.39
CA ASP A 202 1.59 -9.99 0.99
C ASP A 202 1.84 -9.78 -0.52
N TYR A 203 2.16 -10.84 -1.29
CA TYR A 203 2.44 -10.73 -2.73
C TYR A 203 1.16 -10.66 -3.56
N ARG A 204 0.97 -9.56 -4.28
CA ARG A 204 -0.26 -9.29 -5.04
C ARG A 204 -0.06 -9.09 -6.55
N ASP A 205 1.02 -9.61 -7.18
CA ASP A 205 1.19 -9.44 -8.63
C ASP A 205 0.03 -10.12 -9.38
N PRO A 206 -0.84 -9.36 -10.05
CA PRO A 206 -2.05 -9.91 -10.66
C PRO A 206 -1.73 -10.89 -11.79
N ARG A 207 -0.57 -10.77 -12.45
CA ARG A 207 -0.14 -11.69 -13.52
C ARG A 207 0.20 -13.05 -12.96
N PHE A 208 0.91 -13.07 -11.82
CA PHE A 208 1.23 -14.30 -11.12
C PHE A 208 -0.04 -14.93 -10.54
N LEU A 209 -0.87 -14.14 -9.84
CA LEU A 209 -2.12 -14.63 -9.27
C LEU A 209 -3.06 -15.15 -10.35
N SER A 210 -3.22 -14.43 -11.46
CA SER A 210 -4.01 -14.87 -12.62
C SER A 210 -3.45 -16.16 -13.24
N ALA A 211 -2.14 -16.39 -13.22
CA ALA A 211 -1.57 -17.63 -13.71
C ALA A 211 -1.87 -18.82 -12.78
N GLN A 212 -1.95 -18.59 -11.47
CA GLN A 212 -2.23 -19.63 -10.46
C GLN A 212 -3.72 -20.00 -10.39
N VAL A 213 -4.62 -19.00 -10.38
CA VAL A 213 -6.07 -19.20 -10.16
C VAL A 213 -6.93 -18.83 -11.39
N GLY A 214 -6.31 -18.72 -12.55
CA GLY A 214 -6.97 -18.20 -13.76
C GLY A 214 -8.26 -18.92 -14.13
N ASP A 215 -8.36 -20.23 -13.92
CA ASP A 215 -9.58 -20.98 -14.24
C ASP A 215 -10.72 -20.70 -13.25
N LEU A 216 -10.41 -20.47 -11.96
CA LEU A 216 -11.39 -20.04 -10.97
C LEU A 216 -11.87 -18.62 -11.27
N VAL A 217 -10.95 -17.71 -11.61
CA VAL A 217 -11.30 -16.33 -11.98
C VAL A 217 -12.18 -16.32 -13.24
N LYS A 218 -11.83 -17.07 -14.30
CA LYS A 218 -12.66 -17.20 -15.51
C LYS A 218 -14.07 -17.72 -15.21
N LYS A 219 -14.21 -18.61 -14.22
CA LYS A 219 -15.53 -19.09 -13.76
C LYS A 219 -16.32 -17.99 -13.05
N MET A 220 -15.64 -17.12 -12.30
CA MET A 220 -16.28 -16.05 -11.52
C MET A 220 -16.64 -14.80 -12.31
N LEU A 221 -15.82 -14.39 -13.29
CA LEU A 221 -16.07 -13.16 -14.06
C LEU A 221 -17.48 -13.08 -14.69
N PRO A 222 -18.04 -14.15 -15.31
CA PRO A 222 -19.41 -14.11 -15.84
C PRO A 222 -20.50 -13.94 -14.77
N LEU A 223 -20.20 -14.17 -13.50
CA LEU A 223 -21.12 -14.03 -12.38
C LEU A 223 -21.10 -12.61 -11.78
N LEU A 224 -20.04 -11.83 -12.03
CA LEU A 224 -19.90 -10.43 -11.61
C LEU A 224 -20.62 -9.48 -12.60
N ARG A 225 -21.91 -9.74 -12.84
CA ARG A 225 -22.78 -8.97 -13.74
C ARG A 225 -23.82 -8.18 -12.96
N ARG A 226 -24.35 -7.12 -13.57
CA ARG A 226 -25.33 -6.20 -12.98
C ARG A 226 -26.51 -6.87 -12.28
N GLU A 227 -27.03 -7.97 -12.82
CA GLU A 227 -28.17 -8.70 -12.24
C GLU A 227 -27.87 -9.29 -10.86
N ARG A 228 -26.58 -9.51 -10.56
CA ARG A 228 -26.12 -10.14 -9.33
C ARG A 228 -25.41 -9.17 -8.39
N VAL A 229 -24.71 -8.15 -8.91
CA VAL A 229 -23.86 -7.28 -8.08
C VAL A 229 -24.51 -5.94 -7.74
N PHE A 230 -25.44 -5.43 -8.55
CA PHE A 230 -25.96 -4.07 -8.37
C PHE A 230 -26.63 -3.86 -7.00
N PHE A 231 -27.58 -4.71 -6.62
CA PHE A 231 -28.29 -4.58 -5.33
C PHE A 231 -27.40 -4.84 -4.11
N PRO A 232 -26.54 -5.89 -4.10
CA PRO A 232 -25.53 -6.04 -3.06
C PRO A 232 -24.65 -4.81 -2.87
N LEU A 233 -24.14 -4.23 -3.97
CA LEU A 233 -23.30 -3.03 -3.93
C LEU A 233 -24.08 -1.82 -3.42
N LEU A 234 -25.30 -1.59 -3.90
CA LEU A 234 -26.17 -0.51 -3.44
C LEU A 234 -26.39 -0.57 -1.93
N LYS A 235 -26.75 -1.74 -1.40
CA LYS A 235 -26.96 -1.94 0.03
C LYS A 235 -25.67 -1.73 0.82
N ALA A 236 -24.54 -2.25 0.33
CA ALA A 236 -23.25 -2.10 0.98
C ALA A 236 -22.84 -0.62 1.07
N ILE A 237 -22.96 0.11 -0.04
CA ILE A 237 -22.61 1.52 -0.10
C ILE A 237 -23.48 2.35 0.83
N GLN A 238 -24.80 2.18 0.83
CA GLN A 238 -25.67 2.86 1.78
C GLN A 238 -25.22 2.63 3.22
N ALA A 239 -24.96 1.37 3.60
CA ALA A 239 -24.52 1.04 4.95
C ALA A 239 -23.16 1.66 5.32
N ARG A 240 -22.19 1.71 4.39
CA ARG A 240 -20.85 2.30 4.64
C ARG A 240 -20.92 3.82 4.81
N PHE A 241 -21.70 4.46 3.96
CA PHE A 241 -21.89 5.91 4.00
C PHE A 241 -22.67 6.36 5.25
N ASP A 242 -23.72 5.62 5.62
CA ASP A 242 -24.43 5.85 6.88
C ASP A 242 -23.51 5.66 8.10
N ALA A 243 -22.61 4.67 8.07
CA ALA A 243 -21.67 4.40 9.16
C ALA A 243 -20.64 5.53 9.40
N VAL A 244 -20.30 6.31 8.37
CA VAL A 244 -19.42 7.49 8.49
C VAL A 244 -20.19 8.80 8.73
N GLY A 245 -21.51 8.72 8.95
CA GLY A 245 -22.36 9.88 9.16
C GLY A 245 -22.64 10.69 7.90
N PHE A 246 -22.37 10.15 6.71
CA PHE A 246 -22.68 10.79 5.42
C PHE A 246 -23.86 10.08 4.78
N ARG A 247 -25.08 10.51 5.11
CA ARG A 247 -26.29 9.89 4.56
C ARG A 247 -26.40 10.15 3.07
N LEU A 248 -26.53 9.09 2.26
CA LEU A 248 -26.79 9.20 0.82
C LEU A 248 -28.28 9.36 0.52
N TRP A 249 -28.58 10.23 -0.44
CA TRP A 249 -29.89 10.26 -1.10
C TRP A 249 -30.01 9.11 -2.11
N ALA A 250 -31.24 8.73 -2.45
CA ALA A 250 -31.49 7.56 -3.31
C ALA A 250 -30.79 7.68 -4.67
N GLY A 251 -30.84 8.85 -5.32
CA GLY A 251 -30.15 9.09 -6.59
C GLY A 251 -28.63 8.94 -6.47
N GLU A 252 -28.01 9.49 -5.42
CA GLU A 252 -26.56 9.37 -5.19
C GLU A 252 -26.16 7.90 -5.01
N ALA A 253 -26.89 7.15 -4.18
CA ALA A 253 -26.59 5.75 -3.91
C ALA A 253 -26.71 4.89 -5.18
N VAL A 254 -27.71 5.15 -6.02
CA VAL A 254 -27.87 4.48 -7.31
C VAL A 254 -26.70 4.78 -8.24
N MET A 255 -26.29 6.04 -8.37
CA MET A 255 -25.16 6.42 -9.22
C MET A 255 -23.86 5.75 -8.79
N ILE A 256 -23.54 5.76 -7.49
CA ILE A 256 -22.36 5.07 -6.96
C ILE A 256 -22.45 3.57 -7.27
N ALA A 257 -23.58 2.92 -7.01
CA ALA A 257 -23.76 1.49 -7.27
C ALA A 257 -23.60 1.14 -8.75
N LYS A 258 -24.09 2.00 -9.66
CA LYS A 258 -23.87 1.86 -11.11
C LYS A 258 -22.41 1.99 -11.48
N MET A 259 -21.69 2.96 -10.92
CA MET A 259 -20.25 3.13 -11.17
C MET A 259 -19.46 1.88 -10.76
N LEU A 260 -19.71 1.35 -9.56
CA LEU A 260 -19.05 0.10 -9.11
C LEU A 260 -19.39 -1.11 -9.98
N THR A 261 -20.66 -1.22 -10.39
CA THR A 261 -21.13 -2.29 -11.28
C THR A 261 -20.47 -2.19 -12.65
N TYR A 262 -20.38 -0.98 -13.21
CA TYR A 262 -19.70 -0.70 -14.46
C TYR A 262 -18.24 -1.14 -14.40
N THR A 263 -17.52 -0.79 -13.33
CA THR A 263 -16.12 -1.18 -13.12
C THR A 263 -15.92 -2.70 -13.10
N LEU A 264 -16.84 -3.46 -12.49
CA LEU A 264 -16.78 -4.93 -12.55
C LEU A 264 -17.07 -5.48 -13.95
N GLU A 265 -18.03 -4.88 -14.67
CA GLU A 265 -18.44 -5.34 -16.00
C GLU A 265 -17.43 -5.03 -17.12
N LEU A 266 -16.59 -4.00 -16.95
CA LEU A 266 -15.40 -3.77 -17.79
C LEU A 266 -14.48 -5.01 -17.79
N GLY A 267 -14.48 -5.78 -16.70
CA GLY A 267 -13.69 -6.99 -16.55
C GLY A 267 -12.19 -6.72 -16.44
N ALA A 268 -11.41 -7.81 -16.53
CA ALA A 268 -9.95 -7.76 -16.50
C ALA A 268 -9.35 -9.01 -17.17
N PRO A 269 -8.12 -8.92 -17.72
CA PRO A 269 -7.31 -7.70 -17.82
C PRO A 269 -7.87 -6.65 -18.79
N ILE A 270 -7.61 -5.37 -18.51
CA ILE A 270 -7.93 -4.26 -19.42
C ILE A 270 -6.72 -4.07 -20.36
N GLN A 271 -6.92 -4.36 -21.64
CA GLN A 271 -5.91 -4.09 -22.65
C GLN A 271 -6.09 -2.66 -23.16
N MET A 272 -5.20 -1.74 -22.78
CA MET A 272 -5.20 -0.39 -23.33
C MET A 272 -4.40 -0.33 -24.64
N ALA A 273 -4.89 0.44 -25.60
CA ALA A 273 -4.20 0.66 -26.88
C ALA A 273 -2.81 1.28 -26.62
N GLY A 274 -1.77 0.67 -27.15
CA GLY A 274 -0.38 1.15 -27.00
C GLY A 274 0.37 0.65 -25.76
N GLN A 275 -0.24 -0.19 -24.90
CA GLN A 275 0.47 -0.82 -23.79
C GLN A 275 0.95 -2.23 -24.12
N GLU A 276 2.22 -2.52 -23.82
CA GLU A 276 2.85 -3.82 -24.03
C GLU A 276 2.34 -4.91 -23.06
N SER A 277 1.71 -4.52 -21.96
CA SER A 277 1.18 -5.43 -20.95
C SER A 277 -0.23 -5.05 -20.53
N PRO A 278 -1.10 -6.04 -20.26
CA PRO A 278 -2.43 -5.78 -19.71
C PRO A 278 -2.37 -5.05 -18.36
N VAL A 279 -3.28 -4.10 -18.16
CA VAL A 279 -3.51 -3.48 -16.85
C VAL A 279 -4.50 -4.34 -16.07
N TYR A 280 -4.13 -4.66 -14.84
CA TYR A 280 -5.00 -5.39 -13.92
C TYR A 280 -5.51 -4.42 -12.86
N PRO A 281 -6.84 -4.26 -12.71
CA PRO A 281 -7.40 -3.45 -11.64
C PRO A 281 -7.15 -4.10 -10.28
N ARG A 282 -7.10 -3.30 -9.21
CA ARG A 282 -6.84 -3.77 -7.84
C ARG A 282 -7.88 -4.79 -7.39
N TRP A 283 -9.15 -4.60 -7.74
CA TRP A 283 -10.22 -5.55 -7.41
C TRP A 283 -9.97 -6.94 -8.01
N TYR A 284 -9.33 -7.02 -9.18
CA TYR A 284 -9.02 -8.30 -9.81
C TYR A 284 -7.87 -9.02 -9.12
N ALA A 285 -6.86 -8.28 -8.65
CA ALA A 285 -5.80 -8.82 -7.81
C ALA A 285 -6.40 -9.42 -6.52
N THR A 286 -7.31 -8.68 -5.88
CA THR A 286 -7.99 -9.11 -4.65
C THR A 286 -8.93 -10.29 -4.89
N LEU A 287 -9.65 -10.34 -6.01
CA LEU A 287 -10.41 -11.53 -6.40
C LEU A 287 -9.49 -12.75 -6.56
N SER A 288 -8.38 -12.57 -7.27
CA SER A 288 -7.44 -13.67 -7.54
C SER A 288 -6.80 -14.17 -6.24
N GLN A 289 -6.44 -13.27 -5.33
CA GLN A 289 -5.92 -13.61 -4.01
C GLN A 289 -6.99 -14.34 -3.16
N ALA A 290 -8.21 -13.83 -3.11
CA ALA A 290 -9.30 -14.47 -2.37
C ALA A 290 -9.57 -15.89 -2.85
N LEU A 291 -9.52 -16.14 -4.16
CA LEU A 291 -9.70 -17.48 -4.74
C LEU A 291 -8.49 -18.40 -4.56
N LEU A 292 -7.29 -17.82 -4.40
CA LEU A 292 -6.08 -18.58 -4.07
C LEU A 292 -6.12 -19.05 -2.62
N ASP A 293 -6.58 -18.18 -1.72
CA ASP A 293 -6.71 -18.48 -0.30
C ASP A 293 -7.89 -19.42 -0.01
N ASP A 294 -9.00 -19.25 -0.73
CA ASP A 294 -10.22 -20.06 -0.59
C ASP A 294 -10.90 -20.30 -1.95
N ALA A 295 -10.65 -21.48 -2.52
CA ALA A 295 -11.23 -21.89 -3.81
C ALA A 295 -12.75 -22.12 -3.74
N ASP A 296 -13.34 -22.31 -2.55
CA ASP A 296 -14.78 -22.52 -2.40
C ASP A 296 -15.59 -21.24 -2.63
N LEU A 297 -14.92 -20.08 -2.64
CA LEU A 297 -15.51 -18.81 -3.07
C LEU A 297 -15.81 -18.77 -4.58
N ALA A 298 -15.35 -19.74 -5.37
CA ALA A 298 -15.59 -19.83 -6.81
C ALA A 298 -17.00 -20.36 -7.17
N VAL A 299 -18.05 -19.84 -6.51
CA VAL A 299 -19.44 -20.28 -6.65
C VAL A 299 -20.43 -19.10 -6.77
N PRO A 300 -21.58 -19.30 -7.44
CA PRO A 300 -22.66 -18.30 -7.55
C PRO A 300 -23.08 -17.62 -6.25
N GLU A 301 -23.13 -18.36 -5.15
CA GLU A 301 -23.62 -17.93 -3.85
C GLU A 301 -22.66 -16.96 -3.16
N ALA A 302 -21.38 -16.99 -3.52
CA ALA A 302 -20.35 -16.13 -2.94
C ALA A 302 -20.30 -14.73 -3.58
N VAL A 303 -21.03 -14.48 -4.68
CA VAL A 303 -20.96 -13.22 -5.45
C VAL A 303 -21.32 -12.00 -4.59
N ASP A 304 -22.35 -12.09 -3.74
CA ASP A 304 -22.70 -11.01 -2.82
C ASP A 304 -21.52 -10.72 -1.88
N LEU A 305 -21.05 -11.73 -1.14
CA LEU A 305 -19.93 -11.59 -0.20
C LEU A 305 -18.68 -11.00 -0.88
N LEU A 306 -18.37 -11.48 -2.09
CA LEU A 306 -17.24 -10.99 -2.86
C LEU A 306 -17.43 -9.52 -3.21
N ALA A 307 -18.53 -9.14 -3.87
CA ALA A 307 -18.75 -7.78 -4.34
C ALA A 307 -18.94 -6.78 -3.19
N SER A 308 -19.73 -7.12 -2.17
CA SER A 308 -20.15 -6.21 -1.09
C SER A 308 -19.15 -6.09 0.05
N ARG A 309 -18.18 -6.99 0.16
CA ARG A 309 -17.23 -7.02 1.28
C ARG A 309 -15.77 -7.22 0.86
N ILE A 310 -15.46 -8.28 0.13
CA ILE A 310 -14.07 -8.66 -0.15
C ILE A 310 -13.46 -7.70 -1.18
N LEU A 311 -14.16 -7.50 -2.30
CA LEU A 311 -13.68 -6.67 -3.42
C LEU A 311 -13.97 -5.18 -3.20
N LEU A 312 -14.93 -4.84 -2.35
CA LEU A 312 -15.46 -3.48 -2.21
C LEU A 312 -14.38 -2.39 -2.02
N PRO A 313 -13.36 -2.55 -1.15
CA PRO A 313 -12.34 -1.51 -0.96
C PRO A 313 -11.57 -1.19 -2.25
N ASP A 314 -11.06 -2.22 -2.92
CA ASP A 314 -10.29 -2.07 -4.16
C ASP A 314 -11.20 -1.67 -5.33
N LEU A 315 -12.44 -2.14 -5.33
CA LEU A 315 -13.44 -1.77 -6.32
C LEU A 315 -13.82 -0.28 -6.24
N LEU A 316 -13.95 0.28 -5.03
CA LEU A 316 -14.17 1.71 -4.83
C LEU A 316 -13.03 2.55 -5.39
N PHE A 317 -11.79 2.11 -5.14
CA PHE A 317 -10.60 2.78 -5.67
C PHE A 317 -10.56 2.73 -7.21
N ASP A 318 -10.69 1.54 -7.80
CA ASP A 318 -10.64 1.38 -9.26
C ASP A 318 -11.78 2.14 -9.94
N ALA A 319 -12.98 2.12 -9.35
CA ALA A 319 -14.13 2.89 -9.83
C ALA A 319 -13.88 4.39 -9.80
N GLY A 320 -13.28 4.90 -8.72
CA GLY A 320 -12.89 6.31 -8.65
C GLY A 320 -11.86 6.69 -9.70
N MET A 321 -10.84 5.85 -9.94
CA MET A 321 -9.83 6.09 -10.97
C MET A 321 -10.43 6.11 -12.38
N ILE A 322 -11.32 5.17 -12.69
CA ILE A 322 -12.04 5.15 -13.96
C ILE A 322 -12.92 6.40 -14.09
N ALA A 323 -13.65 6.75 -13.05
CA ALA A 323 -14.52 7.92 -13.06
C ALA A 323 -13.74 9.22 -13.31
N PHE A 324 -12.61 9.44 -12.64
CA PHE A 324 -11.76 10.61 -12.91
C PHE A 324 -11.31 10.64 -14.37
N SER A 325 -10.82 9.51 -14.91
CA SER A 325 -10.41 9.43 -16.30
C SER A 325 -11.55 9.75 -17.28
N THR A 326 -12.75 9.22 -17.02
CA THR A 326 -13.93 9.45 -17.86
C THR A 326 -14.39 10.90 -17.77
N LEU A 327 -14.48 11.45 -16.55
CA LEU A 327 -14.88 12.84 -16.32
C LEU A 327 -13.89 13.80 -16.99
N SER A 328 -12.58 13.65 -16.78
CA SER A 328 -11.56 14.53 -17.38
C SER A 328 -11.67 14.58 -18.90
N THR A 329 -12.00 13.45 -19.52
CA THR A 329 -12.21 13.36 -20.97
C THR A 329 -13.48 14.11 -21.41
N LEU A 330 -14.55 13.98 -20.64
CA LEU A 330 -15.87 14.50 -20.99
C LEU A 330 -16.00 16.02 -20.76
N ILE A 331 -15.37 16.54 -19.72
CA ILE A 331 -15.39 17.97 -19.37
C ILE A 331 -14.15 18.73 -19.83
N ASN A 332 -13.12 18.02 -20.30
CA ASN A 332 -11.84 18.59 -20.74
C ASN A 332 -11.13 19.41 -19.64
N GLU A 333 -11.20 18.92 -18.40
CA GLU A 333 -10.50 19.48 -17.24
C GLU A 333 -9.57 18.45 -16.59
N SER A 334 -8.60 18.94 -15.82
CA SER A 334 -7.70 18.12 -15.02
C SER A 334 -8.08 18.20 -13.55
N PHE A 335 -8.30 17.04 -12.91
CA PHE A 335 -8.62 16.95 -11.48
C PHE A 335 -7.38 16.80 -10.58
N GLY A 336 -6.18 16.87 -11.16
CA GLY A 336 -4.92 16.66 -10.47
C GLY A 336 -4.03 15.65 -11.17
N ASP A 337 -2.83 15.44 -10.64
CA ASP A 337 -1.94 14.40 -11.12
C ASP A 337 -2.32 13.01 -10.58
N GLU A 338 -1.73 11.95 -11.15
CA GLU A 338 -2.06 10.57 -10.75
C GLU A 338 -1.78 10.30 -9.26
N ALA A 339 -0.79 10.95 -8.65
CA ALA A 339 -0.48 10.76 -7.24
C ALA A 339 -1.52 11.44 -6.34
N GLU A 340 -1.97 12.63 -6.70
CA GLU A 340 -3.05 13.37 -6.01
C GLU A 340 -4.37 12.60 -6.07
N LEU A 341 -4.75 12.09 -7.26
CA LEU A 341 -5.98 11.31 -7.43
C LEU A 341 -5.96 10.01 -6.60
N ARG A 342 -4.82 9.32 -6.57
CA ARG A 342 -4.66 8.12 -5.73
C ARG A 342 -4.80 8.45 -4.25
N ALA A 343 -4.09 9.47 -3.76
CA ALA A 343 -4.17 9.89 -2.36
C ALA A 343 -5.59 10.31 -1.94
N HIS A 344 -6.31 10.98 -2.84
CA HIS A 344 -7.73 11.31 -2.65
C HIS A 344 -8.59 10.06 -2.49
N LEU A 345 -8.45 9.08 -3.39
CA LEU A 345 -9.24 7.84 -3.35
C LEU A 345 -8.87 6.93 -2.18
N ASP A 346 -7.61 6.87 -1.78
CA ASP A 346 -7.21 6.14 -0.58
C ASP A 346 -7.85 6.76 0.67
N THR A 347 -7.90 8.09 0.76
CA THR A 347 -8.61 8.79 1.85
C THR A 347 -10.11 8.45 1.86
N LEU A 348 -10.75 8.45 0.69
CA LEU A 348 -12.15 8.08 0.53
C LEU A 348 -12.42 6.62 0.95
N VAL A 349 -11.60 5.68 0.48
CA VAL A 349 -11.72 4.25 0.81
C VAL A 349 -11.47 4.02 2.30
N ASP A 350 -10.40 4.59 2.86
CA ASP A 350 -10.07 4.43 4.28
C ASP A 350 -11.19 4.99 5.17
N ALA A 351 -11.78 6.13 4.80
CA ALA A 351 -12.93 6.70 5.52
C ALA A 351 -14.13 5.73 5.51
N LEU A 352 -14.52 5.23 4.32
CA LEU A 352 -15.68 4.34 4.17
C LEU A 352 -15.49 2.95 4.79
N ILE A 353 -14.28 2.39 4.73
CA ILE A 353 -14.00 1.04 5.21
C ILE A 353 -13.69 1.02 6.70
N SER A 354 -12.90 1.97 7.20
CA SER A 354 -12.48 2.00 8.60
C SER A 354 -13.46 2.74 9.51
N ALA A 355 -14.39 3.52 8.95
CA ALA A 355 -15.34 4.36 9.69
C ALA A 355 -14.68 5.33 10.69
N ASN A 356 -13.42 5.72 10.43
CA ASN A 356 -12.59 6.47 11.37
C ASN A 356 -12.60 7.99 11.12
N GLN A 357 -13.12 8.45 9.99
CA GLN A 357 -13.10 9.86 9.60
C GLN A 357 -14.44 10.26 8.99
N GLY A 358 -14.86 11.49 9.27
CA GLY A 358 -16.04 12.08 8.63
C GLY A 358 -15.76 12.34 7.16
N LEU A 359 -16.78 12.15 6.33
CA LEU A 359 -16.69 12.33 4.88
C LEU A 359 -17.26 13.70 4.49
N ASN A 360 -16.59 14.41 3.58
CA ASN A 360 -17.11 15.66 3.02
C ASN A 360 -17.71 15.41 1.61
N LEU A 361 -18.50 16.36 1.11
CA LEU A 361 -19.14 16.25 -0.19
C LEU A 361 -18.12 15.99 -1.32
N ASN A 362 -16.97 16.69 -1.30
CA ASN A 362 -15.94 16.64 -2.33
C ASN A 362 -15.35 15.23 -2.52
N TYR A 363 -15.19 14.45 -1.44
CA TYR A 363 -14.62 13.10 -1.52
C TYR A 363 -15.53 12.09 -2.22
N ALA A 364 -16.83 12.13 -1.96
CA ALA A 364 -17.75 11.13 -2.52
C ALA A 364 -18.39 11.54 -3.84
N TRP A 365 -18.73 12.81 -3.99
CA TRP A 365 -19.48 13.27 -5.15
C TRP A 365 -18.66 13.24 -6.43
N LEU A 366 -17.45 13.82 -6.39
CA LEU A 366 -16.67 14.06 -7.59
C LEU A 366 -16.32 12.76 -8.33
N PRO A 367 -15.68 11.75 -7.71
CA PRO A 367 -15.39 10.51 -8.42
C PRO A 367 -16.63 9.62 -8.58
N LEU A 368 -17.32 9.27 -7.49
CA LEU A 368 -18.25 8.14 -7.55
C LEU A 368 -19.65 8.51 -8.02
N VAL A 369 -20.18 9.67 -7.61
CA VAL A 369 -21.54 10.08 -7.98
C VAL A 369 -21.58 10.60 -9.40
N LEU A 370 -20.68 11.53 -9.76
CA LEU A 370 -20.63 12.09 -11.12
C LEU A 370 -20.16 11.04 -12.13
N GLY A 371 -19.20 10.18 -11.78
CA GLY A 371 -18.83 9.02 -12.61
C GLY A 371 -20.00 8.06 -12.84
N GLY A 372 -20.81 7.83 -11.80
CA GLY A 372 -22.05 7.05 -11.89
C GLY A 372 -23.09 7.66 -12.83
N LEU A 373 -23.21 8.98 -12.84
CA LEU A 373 -24.09 9.69 -13.78
C LEU A 373 -23.63 9.53 -15.23
N VAL A 374 -22.32 9.65 -15.48
CA VAL A 374 -21.75 9.44 -16.83
C VAL A 374 -21.97 8.00 -17.30
N THR A 375 -21.81 7.03 -16.41
CA THR A 375 -21.97 5.60 -16.72
C THR A 375 -23.40 5.10 -16.63
N ASN A 376 -24.37 5.98 -16.32
CA ASN A 376 -25.75 5.63 -16.03
C ASN A 376 -26.42 4.83 -17.17
N GLY A 377 -26.16 5.23 -18.42
CA GLY A 377 -26.68 4.54 -19.62
C GLY A 377 -25.95 3.24 -19.97
N ALA A 378 -24.72 3.04 -19.49
CA ALA A 378 -23.99 1.79 -19.72
C ALA A 378 -24.50 0.66 -18.81
N VAL A 379 -24.98 1.01 -17.61
CA VAL A 379 -25.50 0.08 -16.61
C VAL A 379 -27.00 0.29 -16.42
N THR A 380 -27.79 -0.22 -17.37
CA THR A 380 -29.25 -0.24 -17.29
C THR A 380 -29.75 -1.55 -16.69
N MET A 381 -30.55 -1.47 -15.62
CA MET A 381 -31.22 -2.62 -15.02
C MET A 381 -32.45 -3.06 -15.85
N PRO A 382 -32.90 -4.32 -15.74
CA PRO A 382 -34.14 -4.74 -16.37
C PRO A 382 -35.31 -3.87 -15.94
N ARG A 383 -36.01 -3.26 -16.92
CA ARG A 383 -37.16 -2.35 -16.73
C ARG A 383 -36.84 -1.00 -16.09
N GLU A 384 -35.56 -0.63 -16.03
CA GLU A 384 -35.19 0.72 -15.62
C GLU A 384 -35.52 1.74 -16.71
N ASP A 385 -36.15 2.84 -16.30
CA ASP A 385 -36.17 4.06 -17.09
C ASP A 385 -34.96 4.93 -16.68
N VAL A 386 -34.00 5.05 -17.61
CA VAL A 386 -32.74 5.77 -17.39
C VAL A 386 -33.01 7.25 -17.10
N VAL A 387 -34.06 7.85 -17.68
CA VAL A 387 -34.44 9.25 -17.48
C VAL A 387 -34.99 9.45 -16.07
N GLU A 388 -35.83 8.53 -15.59
CA GLU A 388 -36.29 8.55 -14.19
C GLU A 388 -35.13 8.44 -13.20
N THR A 389 -34.12 7.61 -13.51
CA THR A 389 -32.90 7.50 -12.70
C THR A 389 -32.11 8.82 -12.66
N VAL A 390 -32.03 9.56 -13.77
CA VAL A 390 -31.44 10.91 -13.80
C VAL A 390 -32.27 11.88 -12.95
N HIS A 391 -33.61 11.83 -13.02
CA HIS A 391 -34.47 12.65 -12.16
C HIS A 391 -34.34 12.32 -10.67
N LEU A 392 -34.10 11.05 -10.30
CA LEU A 392 -33.77 10.68 -8.92
C LEU A 392 -32.48 11.36 -8.46
N PHE A 393 -31.48 11.46 -9.34
CA PHE A 393 -30.25 12.18 -9.05
C PHE A 393 -30.45 13.70 -8.97
N LEU A 394 -31.22 14.30 -9.88
CA LEU A 394 -31.57 15.72 -9.83
C LEU A 394 -32.21 16.10 -8.48
N ASN A 395 -33.15 15.30 -8.00
CA ASN A 395 -33.77 15.49 -6.68
C ASN A 395 -32.76 15.39 -5.52
N ALA A 396 -31.74 14.53 -5.64
CA ALA A 396 -30.68 14.45 -4.64
C ALA A 396 -29.78 15.69 -4.69
N ARG A 397 -29.46 16.16 -5.90
CA ARG A 397 -28.65 17.36 -6.15
C ARG A 397 -29.31 18.63 -5.62
N GLU A 398 -30.62 18.79 -5.77
CA GLU A 398 -31.36 19.92 -5.19
C GLU A 398 -31.28 19.94 -3.66
N LYS A 399 -31.39 18.77 -3.02
CA LYS A 399 -31.26 18.65 -1.56
C LYS A 399 -29.85 19.00 -1.07
N ARG A 400 -28.82 18.58 -1.81
CA ARG A 400 -27.43 18.92 -1.50
C ARG A 400 -27.10 20.38 -1.71
N LEU A 401 -27.71 21.04 -2.69
CA LEU A 401 -27.51 22.47 -2.90
C LEU A 401 -27.87 23.29 -1.66
N ALA A 402 -28.91 22.87 -0.93
CA ALA A 402 -29.31 23.52 0.32
C ALA A 402 -28.28 23.33 1.47
N GLU A 403 -27.42 22.32 1.37
CA GLU A 403 -26.36 21.99 2.33
C GLU A 403 -24.96 22.46 1.86
N ALA A 404 -24.87 22.96 0.62
CA ALA A 404 -23.61 23.22 -0.05
C ALA A 404 -22.89 24.46 0.47
N GLN A 405 -21.57 24.39 0.49
CA GLN A 405 -20.69 25.54 0.72
C GLN A 405 -20.30 26.18 -0.62
N GLU A 406 -19.88 27.45 -0.59
CA GLU A 406 -19.49 28.20 -1.80
C GLU A 406 -18.36 27.51 -2.57
N GLU A 407 -17.39 26.93 -1.88
CA GLU A 407 -16.28 26.16 -2.46
C GLU A 407 -16.72 24.91 -3.25
N GLN A 408 -17.99 24.49 -3.11
CA GLN A 408 -18.54 23.31 -3.77
C GLN A 408 -19.33 23.65 -5.04
N SER A 409 -19.44 24.93 -5.41
CA SER A 409 -20.25 25.37 -6.57
C SER A 409 -19.84 24.66 -7.87
N VAL A 410 -18.53 24.49 -8.07
CA VAL A 410 -17.96 23.81 -9.26
C VAL A 410 -18.48 22.38 -9.40
N LEU A 411 -18.68 21.65 -8.30
CA LEU A 411 -19.22 20.29 -8.36
C LEU A 411 -20.66 20.26 -8.89
N PHE A 412 -21.45 21.27 -8.52
CA PHE A 412 -22.83 21.39 -8.97
C PHE A 412 -22.93 21.86 -10.42
N GLU A 413 -22.02 22.73 -10.86
CA GLU A 413 -21.91 23.14 -12.26
C GLU A 413 -21.61 21.93 -13.16
N ILE A 414 -20.62 21.11 -12.78
CA ILE A 414 -20.32 19.86 -13.49
C ILE A 414 -21.55 18.92 -13.46
N ALA A 415 -22.22 18.79 -12.32
CA ALA A 415 -23.40 17.94 -12.21
C ALA A 415 -24.53 18.39 -13.16
N ASP A 416 -24.79 19.70 -13.25
CA ASP A 416 -25.82 20.27 -14.11
C ASP A 416 -25.52 20.01 -15.59
N ASP A 417 -24.27 20.24 -16.02
CA ASP A 417 -23.82 19.94 -17.38
C ASP A 417 -24.00 18.46 -17.74
N LEU A 418 -23.70 17.55 -16.80
CA LEU A 418 -23.85 16.11 -17.00
C LEU A 418 -25.32 15.68 -17.01
N ILE A 419 -26.18 16.29 -16.18
CA ILE A 419 -27.62 16.03 -16.17
C ILE A 419 -28.22 16.44 -17.51
N ASP A 420 -27.88 17.63 -18.01
CA ASP A 420 -28.39 18.14 -19.29
C ASP A 420 -27.99 17.20 -20.43
N ARG A 421 -26.72 16.78 -20.52
CA ARG A 421 -26.27 15.80 -21.52
C ARG A 421 -27.02 14.47 -21.41
N ALA A 422 -27.25 13.98 -20.19
CA ALA A 422 -27.95 12.72 -19.97
C ALA A 422 -29.44 12.79 -20.39
N LEU A 423 -30.09 13.95 -20.24
CA LEU A 423 -31.48 14.16 -20.63
C LEU A 423 -31.65 14.45 -22.13
N THR A 424 -30.69 15.12 -22.77
CA THR A 424 -30.72 15.41 -24.21
C THR A 424 -30.23 14.26 -25.07
N GLY A 425 -29.48 13.31 -24.48
CA GLY A 425 -28.89 12.18 -25.18
C GLY A 425 -27.60 12.52 -25.93
N GLU A 426 -26.96 13.66 -25.63
CA GLU A 426 -25.69 14.11 -26.24
C GLU A 426 -24.44 13.47 -25.59
N GLY A 427 -24.56 12.23 -25.11
CA GLY A 427 -23.54 11.51 -24.34
C GLY A 427 -22.48 10.77 -25.15
#